data_AF-A0A0B1S8Z4-F1
#
_entry.id   AF-A0A0B1S8Z4-F1
#
_cell.length_a   1.000
_cell.length_b   1.000
_cell.length_c   1.000
_cell.angle_alpha   90.00
_cell.angle_beta   90.00
_cell.angle_gamma   90.00
#
_symmetry.space_group_name_H-M   'P 1'
#
loop_
_entity.id
_entity.type
_entity.pdbx_description
1 polymer ?
#
loop_
_entity_poly.entity_id
_entity_poly.type
_entity_poly.pdbx_seq_one_letter_code
_entity_poly.pdbx_strand_id
1 'polypeptide(L)'
;METKISTFTAVVFLTSTTFIAIWLNRFFEFGSEKEEEEAAMQLLRLYPIRQIATLCSTTSSDCFVISDRMENVQGTILPLRAIRKKGVAMLALSDARLYIPKPMSFKTLDTRRWKVNRNYVYLVYARTMASGVFFSQAVNYSSAEESSILMMGLGGGIISGYLGSRPHKKVRKRKKKNTAG
;
A
#
# COMPACT_ATOMS: atom_id res chain seq x y z
N MET A 1 21.87 -67.10 -15.84
CA MET A 1 21.33 -66.02 -16.70
C MET A 1 21.73 -64.70 -16.05
N GLU A 2 22.79 -64.08 -16.54
CA GLU A 2 23.28 -62.79 -16.01
C GLU A 2 22.59 -61.64 -16.77
N THR A 3 21.74 -60.89 -16.08
CA THR A 3 21.08 -59.71 -16.63
C THR A 3 22.07 -58.54 -16.65
N LYS A 4 22.70 -58.28 -17.81
CA LYS A 4 23.45 -57.04 -18.04
C LYS A 4 22.47 -55.87 -18.17
N ILE A 5 22.23 -55.19 -17.05
CA ILE A 5 21.47 -53.94 -17.02
C ILE A 5 22.33 -52.86 -17.72
N SER A 6 21.79 -52.29 -18.79
CA SER A 6 22.45 -51.25 -19.58
C SER A 6 22.70 -50.00 -18.73
N THR A 7 23.93 -49.50 -18.74
CA THR A 7 24.33 -48.26 -18.04
C THR A 7 23.44 -47.06 -18.41
N PHE A 8 22.87 -47.07 -19.61
CA PHE A 8 21.94 -46.03 -20.08
C PHE A 8 20.62 -46.02 -19.30
N THR A 9 20.08 -47.20 -18.96
CA THR A 9 18.85 -47.29 -18.16
C THR A 9 19.04 -46.77 -16.74
N ALA A 10 20.19 -47.01 -16.11
CA ALA A 10 20.48 -46.52 -14.76
C ALA A 10 20.55 -44.98 -14.68
N VAL A 11 21.09 -44.31 -15.70
CA VAL A 11 21.19 -42.84 -15.76
C VAL A 11 19.82 -42.18 -15.95
N VAL A 12 18.92 -42.79 -16.72
CA VAL A 12 17.56 -42.28 -16.92
C VAL A 12 16.75 -42.35 -15.62
N PHE A 13 16.86 -43.43 -14.85
CA PHE A 13 16.17 -43.55 -13.55
C PHE A 13 16.70 -42.55 -12.50
N LEU A 14 18.00 -42.25 -12.49
CA LEU A 14 18.58 -41.27 -11.56
C LEU A 14 18.20 -39.82 -11.91
N THR A 15 18.10 -39.50 -13.20
CA THR A 15 17.69 -38.16 -13.64
C THR A 15 16.19 -37.94 -13.47
N SER A 16 15.34 -38.96 -13.65
CA SER A 16 13.89 -38.83 -13.42
C SER A 16 13.55 -38.64 -11.95
N THR A 17 14.20 -39.38 -11.05
CA THR A 17 13.94 -39.31 -9.60
C THR A 17 14.35 -37.96 -9.01
N THR A 18 15.48 -37.40 -9.45
CA THR A 18 15.91 -36.06 -9.04
C THR A 18 14.97 -34.97 -9.58
N PHE A 19 14.52 -35.08 -10.83
CA PHE A 19 13.52 -34.16 -11.38
C PHE A 19 12.19 -34.22 -10.63
N ILE A 20 11.71 -35.42 -10.29
CA ILE A 20 10.47 -35.61 -9.53
C ILE A 20 10.62 -35.04 -8.12
N ALA A 21 11.75 -35.26 -7.44
CA ALA A 21 11.99 -34.71 -6.10
C ALA A 21 12.02 -33.17 -6.11
N ILE A 22 12.68 -32.56 -7.12
CA ILE A 22 12.71 -31.10 -7.29
C ILE A 22 11.30 -30.57 -7.58
N TRP A 23 10.54 -31.25 -8.43
CA TRP A 23 9.18 -30.84 -8.79
C TRP A 23 8.22 -30.95 -7.61
N LEU A 24 8.29 -32.03 -6.82
CA LEU A 24 7.48 -32.23 -5.62
C LEU A 24 7.81 -31.22 -4.52
N ASN A 25 9.09 -30.93 -4.26
CA ASN A 25 9.46 -29.88 -3.30
C ASN A 25 8.90 -28.52 -3.72
N ARG A 26 9.02 -28.17 -5.00
CA ARG A 26 8.50 -26.90 -5.52
C ARG A 26 6.98 -26.82 -5.45
N PHE A 27 6.29 -27.94 -5.68
CA PHE A 27 4.83 -28.03 -5.58
C PHE A 27 4.35 -27.89 -4.13
N PHE A 28 5.03 -28.53 -3.17
CA PHE A 28 4.73 -28.42 -1.75
C PHE A 28 4.97 -27.02 -1.19
N GLU A 29 6.08 -26.36 -1.58
CA GLU A 29 6.34 -24.96 -1.21
C GLU A 29 5.26 -24.01 -1.75
N PHE A 30 4.79 -24.23 -2.98
CA PHE A 30 3.76 -23.40 -3.58
C PHE A 30 2.38 -23.58 -2.88
N GLY A 31 2.10 -24.79 -2.41
CA GLY A 31 0.89 -25.10 -1.64
C GLY A 31 0.86 -24.38 -0.29
N SER A 32 1.98 -24.41 0.45
CA SER A 32 2.06 -23.79 1.78
C SER A 32 2.01 -22.27 1.75
N GLU A 33 2.64 -21.63 0.75
CA GLU A 33 2.64 -20.17 0.60
C GLU A 33 1.22 -19.63 0.34
N LYS A 34 0.43 -20.34 -0.47
CA LYS A 34 -0.95 -19.96 -0.79
C LYS A 34 -1.87 -20.10 0.43
N GLU A 35 -1.70 -21.15 1.21
CA GLU A 35 -2.48 -21.36 2.45
C GLU A 35 -2.13 -20.29 3.50
N GLU A 36 -0.85 -19.92 3.63
CA GLU A 36 -0.41 -18.85 4.53
C GLU A 36 -0.98 -17.48 4.12
N GLU A 37 -0.99 -17.16 2.82
CA GLU A 37 -1.58 -15.93 2.29
C GLU A 37 -3.08 -15.84 2.60
N GLU A 38 -3.83 -16.93 2.40
CA GLU A 38 -5.26 -16.97 2.70
C GLU A 38 -5.54 -16.80 4.21
N ALA A 39 -4.77 -17.49 5.08
CA ALA A 39 -4.89 -17.35 6.52
C ALA A 39 -4.55 -15.93 7.02
N ALA A 40 -3.48 -15.34 6.50
CA ALA A 40 -3.08 -13.97 6.80
C ALA A 40 -4.17 -12.96 6.37
N MET A 41 -4.76 -13.14 5.19
CA MET A 41 -5.86 -12.31 4.71
C MET A 41 -7.13 -12.47 5.55
N GLN A 42 -7.45 -13.68 6.01
CA GLN A 42 -8.57 -13.91 6.93
C GLN A 42 -8.35 -13.20 8.26
N LEU A 43 -7.14 -13.23 8.83
CA LEU A 43 -6.82 -12.48 10.05
C LEU A 43 -7.03 -10.99 9.90
N LEU A 44 -6.67 -10.41 8.75
CA LEU A 44 -6.89 -8.98 8.49
C LEU A 44 -8.38 -8.62 8.39
N ARG A 45 -9.25 -9.56 7.98
CA ARG A 45 -10.71 -9.36 7.95
C ARG A 45 -11.32 -9.33 9.35
N LEU A 46 -10.75 -10.07 10.31
CA LEU A 46 -11.28 -10.15 11.67
C LEU A 46 -11.12 -8.86 12.48
N TYR A 47 -10.18 -7.98 12.09
CA TYR A 47 -9.91 -6.72 12.79
C TYR A 47 -10.28 -5.50 11.92
N PRO A 48 -11.55 -5.02 11.99
CA PRO A 48 -12.06 -4.03 11.05
C PRO A 48 -11.39 -2.65 11.18
N ILE A 49 -10.98 -2.26 12.39
CA ILE A 49 -10.26 -1.00 12.64
C ILE A 49 -9.11 -1.26 13.63
N ARG A 50 -7.88 -1.01 13.20
CA ARG A 50 -6.67 -1.13 14.02
C ARG A 50 -6.03 0.23 14.25
N GLN A 51 -5.96 0.68 15.50
CA GLN A 51 -5.22 1.88 15.84
C GLN A 51 -3.71 1.61 15.77
N ILE A 52 -3.01 2.38 14.95
CA ILE A 52 -1.57 2.24 14.75
C ILE A 52 -0.80 3.10 15.74
N ALA A 53 -1.15 4.39 15.78
CA ALA A 53 -0.39 5.40 16.49
C ALA A 53 -1.31 6.57 16.84
N THR A 54 -0.86 7.33 17.83
CA THR A 54 -1.45 8.62 18.19
C THR A 54 -0.33 9.64 18.15
N LEU A 55 -0.53 10.74 17.44
CA LEU A 55 0.42 11.84 17.30
C LEU A 55 -0.21 13.10 17.85
N CYS A 56 0.45 13.75 18.80
CA CYS A 56 -0.04 14.99 19.37
C CYS A 56 0.87 16.16 18.96
N SER A 57 0.25 17.26 18.58
CA SER A 57 0.93 18.51 18.25
C SER A 57 1.36 19.20 19.54
N THR A 58 2.66 19.52 19.65
CA THR A 58 3.18 20.30 20.78
C THR A 58 2.70 21.75 20.77
N THR A 59 2.33 22.27 19.59
CA THR A 59 1.95 23.68 19.40
C THR A 59 0.46 23.92 19.57
N SER A 60 -0.40 23.02 19.11
CA SER A 60 -1.86 23.21 19.10
C SER A 60 -2.62 22.36 20.10
N SER A 61 -1.94 21.53 20.90
CA SER A 61 -2.52 20.52 21.81
C SER A 61 -3.45 19.48 21.15
N ASP A 62 -3.61 19.53 19.83
CA ASP A 62 -4.44 18.60 19.09
C ASP A 62 -3.75 17.24 18.95
N CYS A 63 -4.48 16.17 19.26
CA CYS A 63 -4.04 14.80 19.02
C CYS A 63 -4.74 14.20 17.80
N PHE A 64 -3.99 13.46 17.01
CA PHE A 64 -4.45 12.74 15.83
C PHE A 64 -4.24 11.25 16.02
N VAL A 65 -5.25 10.45 15.70
CA VAL A 65 -5.23 9.00 15.72
C VAL A 65 -5.05 8.50 14.29
N ILE A 66 -4.03 7.67 14.09
CA ILE A 66 -3.79 6.94 12.85
C ILE A 66 -4.38 5.55 13.02
N SER A 67 -5.30 5.19 12.14
CA SER A 67 -5.97 3.88 12.18
C SER A 67 -6.02 3.27 10.79
N ASP A 68 -5.75 1.98 10.69
CA ASP A 68 -6.00 1.21 9.47
C ASP A 68 -7.38 0.57 9.54
N ARG A 69 -8.06 0.52 8.40
CA ARG A 69 -9.33 -0.17 8.21
C ARG A 69 -9.29 -0.99 6.93
N MET A 70 -9.98 -2.13 6.96
CA MET A 70 -10.13 -3.00 5.80
C MET A 70 -11.55 -2.86 5.28
N GLU A 71 -11.71 -2.28 4.10
CA GLU A 71 -13.01 -2.20 3.43
C GLU A 71 -13.10 -3.26 2.35
N ASN A 72 -14.25 -3.93 2.24
CA ASN A 72 -14.53 -4.82 1.13
C ASN A 72 -15.28 -4.05 0.05
N VAL A 73 -14.64 -3.83 -1.09
CA VAL A 73 -15.25 -3.17 -2.25
C VAL A 73 -15.28 -4.16 -3.40
N GLN A 74 -16.47 -4.56 -3.81
CA GLN A 74 -16.70 -5.48 -4.93
C GLN A 74 -15.89 -6.80 -4.81
N GLY A 75 -15.82 -7.37 -3.60
CA GLY A 75 -15.09 -8.61 -3.32
C GLY A 75 -13.57 -8.44 -3.18
N THR A 76 -13.04 -7.23 -3.40
CA THR A 76 -11.62 -6.91 -3.19
C THR A 76 -11.43 -6.20 -1.86
N ILE A 77 -10.47 -6.67 -1.05
CA ILE A 77 -10.09 -5.99 0.19
C ILE A 77 -9.26 -4.75 -0.14
N LEU A 78 -9.69 -3.62 0.39
CA LEU A 78 -9.02 -2.34 0.30
C LEU A 78 -8.53 -1.90 1.68
N PRO A 79 -7.21 -1.99 1.93
CA PRO A 79 -6.63 -1.43 3.14
C PRO A 79 -6.54 0.09 3.02
N LEU A 80 -7.14 0.78 3.99
CA LEU A 80 -7.15 2.24 4.07
C LEU A 80 -6.56 2.68 5.41
N ARG A 81 -5.63 3.63 5.35
CA ARG A 81 -5.08 4.33 6.51
C ARG A 81 -5.75 5.68 6.67
N ALA A 82 -6.45 5.85 7.78
CA ALA A 82 -7.14 7.07 8.13
C ALA A 82 -6.37 7.86 9.18
N ILE A 83 -6.43 9.19 9.08
CA ILE A 83 -6.01 10.11 10.14
C ILE A 83 -7.24 10.83 10.65
N ARG A 84 -7.49 10.74 11.96
CA ARG A 84 -8.65 11.34 12.63
C ARG A 84 -8.18 12.22 13.77
N LYS A 85 -8.89 13.31 14.07
CA LYS A 85 -8.65 14.06 15.30
C LYS A 85 -9.22 13.26 16.50
N LYS A 86 -8.44 13.10 17.56
CA LYS A 86 -8.87 12.40 18.78
C LYS A 86 -10.01 13.20 19.42
N GLY A 87 -11.09 12.51 19.80
CA GLY A 87 -12.26 13.13 20.43
C GLY A 87 -13.30 13.69 19.46
N VAL A 88 -13.07 13.65 18.14
CA VAL A 88 -14.06 14.07 17.14
C VAL A 88 -14.38 12.87 16.24
N ALA A 89 -15.60 12.34 16.37
CA ALA A 89 -16.00 11.12 15.66
C ALA A 89 -16.10 11.29 14.13
N MET A 90 -16.41 12.50 13.64
CA MET A 90 -16.91 12.67 12.27
C MET A 90 -15.89 13.20 11.25
N LEU A 91 -14.71 13.67 11.66
CA LEU A 91 -13.73 14.28 10.74
C LEU A 91 -12.54 13.36 10.51
N ALA A 92 -12.71 12.40 9.58
CA ALA A 92 -11.57 11.77 8.91
C ALA A 92 -10.89 12.83 8.03
N LEU A 93 -9.71 13.30 8.47
CA LEU A 93 -8.96 14.35 7.79
C LEU A 93 -8.39 13.88 6.46
N SER A 94 -8.11 12.58 6.36
CA SER A 94 -7.57 11.95 5.17
C SER A 94 -7.63 10.43 5.25
N ASP A 95 -7.87 9.80 4.10
CA ASP A 95 -7.76 8.37 3.91
C ASP A 95 -6.76 8.07 2.78
N ALA A 96 -5.76 7.24 3.08
CA ALA A 96 -4.74 6.80 2.16
C ALA A 96 -4.91 5.31 1.86
N ARG A 97 -4.86 4.90 0.59
CA ARG A 97 -4.84 3.48 0.25
C ARG A 97 -3.45 2.90 0.53
N LEU A 98 -3.39 1.70 1.09
CA LEU A 98 -2.14 0.96 1.29
C LEU A 98 -1.97 -0.09 0.18
N TYR A 99 -0.73 -0.44 -0.13
CA TYR A 99 -0.42 -1.61 -0.93
C TYR A 99 -0.41 -2.85 -0.04
N ILE A 100 -1.13 -3.88 -0.47
CA ILE A 100 -1.03 -5.21 0.11
C ILE A 100 0.32 -5.79 -0.32
N PRO A 101 1.22 -6.18 0.60
CA PRO A 101 2.48 -6.79 0.24
C PRO A 101 2.24 -8.13 -0.45
N LYS A 102 3.07 -8.42 -1.46
CA LYS A 102 3.13 -9.74 -2.13
C LYS A 102 4.58 -10.22 -2.08
N PRO A 103 4.87 -11.45 -1.59
CA PRO A 103 3.92 -12.41 -0.99
C PRO A 103 3.41 -11.94 0.38
N MET A 104 2.20 -12.36 0.74
CA MET A 104 1.62 -12.09 2.06
C MET A 104 1.93 -13.26 3.00
N SER A 105 2.47 -12.94 4.16
CA SER A 105 2.90 -13.89 5.18
C SER A 105 2.67 -13.31 6.57
N PHE A 106 2.72 -14.13 7.62
CA PHE A 106 2.56 -13.63 8.99
C PHE A 106 3.59 -12.56 9.36
N LYS A 107 4.79 -12.62 8.78
CA LYS A 107 5.85 -11.61 8.98
C LYS A 107 5.52 -10.25 8.33
N THR A 108 4.74 -10.25 7.24
CA THR A 108 4.36 -9.05 6.49
C THR A 108 2.98 -8.50 6.88
N LEU A 109 2.31 -9.13 7.84
CA LEU A 109 1.00 -8.74 8.37
C LEU A 109 1.01 -7.39 9.11
N ASP A 110 2.20 -6.89 9.50
CA ASP A 110 2.33 -5.58 10.14
C ASP A 110 2.03 -4.45 9.15
N THR A 111 0.77 -3.97 9.18
CA THR A 111 0.27 -2.93 8.28
C THR A 111 1.03 -1.61 8.42
N ARG A 112 1.70 -1.35 9.55
CA ARG A 112 2.49 -0.13 9.77
C ARG A 112 3.58 0.05 8.71
N ARG A 113 4.15 -1.06 8.24
CA ARG A 113 5.24 -1.12 7.25
C ARG A 113 4.74 -1.04 5.81
N TRP A 114 3.42 -1.09 5.60
CA TRP A 114 2.86 -1.11 4.25
C TRP A 114 3.04 0.24 3.57
N LYS A 115 3.40 0.18 2.28
CA LYS A 115 3.61 1.37 1.46
C LYS A 115 2.27 2.02 1.15
N VAL A 116 2.21 3.35 1.27
CA VAL A 116 1.05 4.13 0.86
C VAL A 116 1.01 4.22 -0.66
N ASN A 117 -0.14 3.87 -1.24
CA ASN A 117 -0.42 4.06 -2.66
C ASN A 117 -0.77 5.53 -2.93
N ARG A 118 0.22 6.26 -3.44
CA ARG A 118 0.07 7.67 -3.82
C ARG A 118 -0.70 7.88 -5.12
N ASN A 119 -0.88 6.85 -5.94
CA ASN A 119 -1.55 6.95 -7.23
C ASN A 119 -3.08 6.87 -7.11
N TYR A 120 -3.57 6.49 -5.93
CA TYR A 120 -5.00 6.33 -5.68
C TYR A 120 -5.46 7.28 -4.58
N VAL A 121 -6.46 8.09 -4.90
CA VAL A 121 -7.13 8.97 -3.94
C VAL A 121 -8.50 8.36 -3.64
N TYR A 122 -8.80 8.05 -2.38
CA TYR A 122 -10.08 7.44 -2.00
C TYR A 122 -11.20 8.47 -1.86
N LEU A 123 -10.93 9.58 -1.17
CA LEU A 123 -11.91 10.60 -0.83
C LEU A 123 -12.38 11.41 -2.04
N VAL A 124 -13.70 11.57 -2.19
CA VAL A 124 -14.31 12.27 -3.33
C VAL A 124 -13.86 13.73 -3.41
N TYR A 125 -13.86 14.47 -2.28
CA TYR A 125 -13.40 15.87 -2.29
C TYR A 125 -11.93 16.00 -2.73
N ALA A 126 -11.09 15.04 -2.36
CA ALA A 126 -9.67 15.08 -2.70
C ALA A 126 -9.47 14.77 -4.19
N ARG A 127 -10.31 13.91 -4.78
CA ARG A 127 -10.34 13.68 -6.24
C ARG A 127 -10.74 14.92 -6.99
N THR A 128 -11.83 15.58 -6.57
CA THR A 128 -12.31 16.80 -7.25
C THR A 128 -11.28 17.91 -7.17
N MET A 129 -10.69 18.17 -5.99
CA MET A 129 -9.61 19.16 -5.84
C MET A 129 -8.38 18.82 -6.69
N ALA A 130 -7.92 17.56 -6.69
CA ALA A 130 -6.77 17.15 -7.50
C ALA A 130 -7.06 17.28 -9.01
N SER A 131 -8.28 16.96 -9.45
CA SER A 131 -8.71 17.09 -10.85
C SER A 131 -8.87 18.54 -11.28
N GLY A 132 -9.35 19.42 -10.38
CA GLY A 132 -9.60 20.82 -10.67
C GLY A 132 -8.34 21.57 -11.13
N VAL A 133 -7.17 21.19 -10.63
CA VAL A 133 -5.88 21.76 -11.06
C VAL A 133 -5.58 21.47 -12.53
N PHE A 134 -6.01 20.31 -13.05
CA PHE A 134 -5.84 19.95 -14.46
C PHE A 134 -6.95 20.55 -15.32
N PHE A 135 -8.19 20.60 -14.82
CA PHE A 135 -9.32 21.19 -15.54
C PHE A 135 -9.20 22.70 -15.73
N SER A 136 -8.60 23.41 -14.79
CA SER A 136 -8.34 24.84 -14.92
C SER A 136 -7.22 25.18 -15.92
N GLN A 137 -6.61 24.17 -16.55
CA GLN A 137 -5.42 24.29 -17.40
C GLN A 137 -4.22 24.94 -16.70
N ALA A 138 -4.25 25.10 -15.37
CA ALA A 138 -3.13 25.64 -14.61
C ALA A 138 -1.92 24.70 -14.63
N VAL A 139 -2.15 23.40 -14.84
CA VAL A 139 -1.11 22.38 -15.00
C VAL A 139 -1.52 21.43 -16.12
N ASN A 140 -0.62 21.18 -17.06
CA ASN A 140 -0.85 20.20 -18.12
C ASN A 140 -0.72 18.76 -17.57
N TYR A 141 -1.67 17.90 -17.96
CA TYR A 141 -1.65 16.50 -17.50
C TYR A 141 -0.44 15.74 -18.06
N SER A 142 -0.13 15.94 -19.34
CA SER A 142 0.86 15.18 -20.13
C SER A 142 2.12 15.99 -20.52
N SER A 143 2.33 17.18 -19.98
CA SER A 143 3.50 17.98 -20.33
C SER A 143 4.79 17.39 -19.74
N ALA A 144 5.87 17.45 -20.50
CA ALA A 144 7.23 17.16 -20.04
C ALA A 144 7.84 18.30 -19.19
N GLU A 145 7.19 19.47 -19.19
CA GLU A 145 7.65 20.65 -18.45
C GLU A 145 7.34 20.56 -16.96
N GLU A 146 8.32 20.97 -16.15
CA GLU A 146 8.17 20.96 -14.70
C GLU A 146 7.15 22.00 -14.23
N SER A 147 6.01 21.53 -13.72
CA SER A 147 4.98 22.41 -13.14
C SER A 147 5.14 22.48 -11.62
N SER A 148 5.17 23.72 -11.09
CA SER A 148 5.26 23.96 -9.64
C SER A 148 3.87 24.25 -9.06
N ILE A 149 3.43 23.42 -8.11
CA ILE A 149 2.10 23.56 -7.49
C ILE A 149 2.27 24.04 -6.05
N LEU A 150 1.67 25.19 -5.73
CA LEU A 150 1.56 25.68 -4.36
C LEU A 150 0.31 25.09 -3.71
N MET A 151 0.48 24.43 -2.57
CA MET A 151 -0.65 23.99 -1.75
C MET A 151 -0.67 24.67 -0.40
N MET A 152 -1.82 25.23 -0.05
CA MET A 152 -2.10 25.82 1.26
C MET A 152 -2.95 24.83 2.07
N GLY A 153 -2.41 24.40 3.22
CA GLY A 153 -3.02 23.32 4.01
C GLY A 153 -2.56 21.94 3.53
N LEU A 154 -2.09 21.11 4.46
CA LEU A 154 -1.61 19.76 4.15
C LEU A 154 -2.74 18.72 4.22
N GLY A 155 -3.75 18.94 5.08
CA GLY A 155 -4.66 17.88 5.51
C GLY A 155 -3.84 16.70 6.03
N GLY A 156 -4.05 15.50 5.48
CA GLY A 156 -3.17 14.34 5.65
C GLY A 156 -2.23 14.06 4.47
N GLY A 157 -2.01 15.02 3.59
CA GLY A 157 -1.00 14.96 2.53
C GLY A 157 -1.37 14.14 1.30
N ILE A 158 -2.61 13.62 1.19
CA ILE A 158 -3.06 12.77 0.08
C ILE A 158 -2.97 13.47 -1.27
N ILE A 159 -3.50 14.69 -1.37
CA ILE A 159 -3.43 15.48 -2.61
C ILE A 159 -1.96 15.79 -2.94
N SER A 160 -1.15 16.12 -1.93
CA SER A 160 0.29 16.39 -2.11
C SER A 160 1.05 15.17 -2.63
N GLY A 161 0.71 14.00 -2.09
CA GLY A 161 1.32 12.74 -2.45
C GLY A 161 0.93 12.30 -3.86
N TYR A 162 -0.33 12.50 -4.23
CA TYR A 162 -0.85 12.19 -5.56
C TYR A 162 -0.26 13.10 -6.64
N LEU A 163 -0.23 14.42 -6.40
CA LEU A 163 0.37 15.34 -7.36
C LEU A 163 1.89 15.12 -7.49
N GLY A 164 2.57 14.81 -6.37
CA GLY A 164 4.00 14.54 -6.37
C GLY A 164 4.40 13.14 -6.86
N SER A 165 3.47 12.20 -7.03
CA SER A 165 3.76 10.91 -7.68
C SER A 165 3.73 10.99 -9.20
N ARG A 166 3.27 12.11 -9.76
CA ARG A 166 3.26 12.33 -11.21
C ARG A 166 4.67 12.74 -11.69
N PRO A 167 5.13 12.20 -12.82
CA PRO A 167 6.39 12.62 -13.41
C PRO A 167 6.36 14.11 -13.74
N HIS A 168 7.48 14.80 -13.58
CA HIS A 168 7.67 16.23 -13.88
C HIS A 168 6.79 17.21 -13.07
N LYS A 169 6.26 16.81 -11.90
CA LYS A 169 5.47 17.72 -11.04
C LYS A 169 6.11 17.88 -9.67
N LYS A 170 6.48 19.12 -9.32
CA LYS A 170 7.08 19.45 -8.02
C LYS A 170 6.07 20.22 -7.16
N VAL A 171 5.68 19.61 -6.03
CA VAL A 171 4.78 20.24 -5.06
C VAL A 171 5.60 21.03 -4.05
N ARG A 172 5.44 22.37 -4.02
CA ARG A 172 6.07 23.23 -3.01
C ARG A 172 5.09 23.47 -1.86
N LYS A 173 5.52 23.13 -0.65
CA LYS A 173 4.75 23.34 0.59
C LYS A 173 5.25 24.61 1.28
N ARG A 174 4.39 25.61 1.46
CA ARG A 174 4.74 26.81 2.25
C ARG A 174 4.33 26.56 3.71
N LYS A 175 5.28 26.57 4.63
CA LYS A 175 4.97 26.77 6.05
C LYS A 175 4.72 28.27 6.25
N LYS A 176 3.66 28.63 6.95
CA LYS A 176 3.43 30.01 7.39
C LYS A 176 4.63 30.37 8.28
N LYS A 177 5.55 31.21 7.79
CA LYS A 177 6.53 31.87 8.65
C LYS A 177 5.72 32.86 9.48
N ASN A 178 5.65 32.65 10.79
CA ASN A 178 5.19 33.69 11.70
C ASN A 178 6.25 34.79 11.66
N THR A 179 6.01 35.83 10.87
CA THR A 179 6.61 37.14 11.10
C THR A 179 5.94 37.69 12.35
N ALA A 180 6.55 37.43 13.51
CA ALA A 180 6.30 38.22 14.70
C ALA A 180 7.05 39.54 14.49
N GLY A 181 6.30 40.63 14.37
CA GLY A 181 6.79 41.99 14.61
C GLY A 181 6.71 42.31 16.10
#